data_AF-A0A958GE40-F1
#
_entry.id   AF-A0A958GE40-F1
#
_cell.length_a   1.000
_cell.length_b   1.000
_cell.length_c   1.000
_cell.angle_alpha   90.00
_cell.angle_beta   90.00
_cell.angle_gamma   90.00
#
_symmetry.space_group_name_H-M   'P 1'
#
loop_
_entity.id
_entity.type
_entity.pdbx_description
1 polymer ?
#
loop_
_entity_poly.entity_id
_entity_poly.type
_entity_poly.pdbx_seq_one_letter_code
_entity_poly.pdbx_strand_id
1 'polypeptide(L)'
;MRDISQLLSFNLDYWVLQTIAMAITALLIPKLRITSVFGAFITVVAIAFMNSKIWDAALFFNIPNSISSQALSLFLTNGILFWILVKILPGIEVSGFLPALVAPVVFTICSLLISALLPHVDWMAVLQYIIDILQKLKEYYQSMQAEVQKPEISSVIDTAIRK
;
A
#
# COMPACT_ATOMS: atom_id res chain seq x y z
N MET A 1 15.16 -27.03 11.34
CA MET A 1 15.04 -26.00 10.28
C MET A 1 13.78 -25.21 10.59
N ARG A 2 13.88 -23.90 10.84
CA ARG A 2 12.67 -23.04 10.95
C ARG A 2 12.11 -22.86 9.54
N ASP A 3 10.87 -23.26 9.33
CA ASP A 3 10.18 -23.00 8.08
C ASP A 3 10.14 -21.49 7.80
N ILE A 4 10.69 -21.09 6.67
CA ILE A 4 10.76 -19.69 6.21
C ILE A 4 9.34 -19.10 6.09
N SER A 5 8.32 -19.96 5.93
CA SER A 5 6.91 -19.59 5.96
C SER A 5 6.46 -18.97 7.29
N GLN A 6 7.02 -19.38 8.43
CA GLN A 6 6.71 -18.77 9.74
C GLN A 6 7.42 -17.42 9.97
N LEU A 7 8.50 -17.16 9.25
CA LEU A 7 9.17 -15.85 9.26
C LEU A 7 8.44 -14.86 8.35
N LEU A 8 7.83 -15.35 7.26
CA LEU A 8 7.03 -14.53 6.35
C LEU A 8 5.58 -14.37 6.80
N SER A 9 5.05 -15.23 7.68
CA SER A 9 3.72 -15.07 8.30
C SER A 9 3.64 -13.93 9.32
N PHE A 10 4.58 -12.98 9.28
CA PHE A 10 4.61 -11.79 10.11
C PHE A 10 3.53 -10.79 9.68
N ASN A 11 2.25 -11.16 9.85
CA ASN A 11 1.09 -10.30 9.60
C ASN A 11 1.08 -9.63 8.20
N LEU A 12 1.81 -10.13 7.20
CA LEU A 12 1.92 -9.51 5.86
C LEU A 12 0.54 -9.35 5.21
N ASP A 13 -0.33 -10.33 5.46
CA ASP A 13 -1.76 -10.29 5.21
C ASP A 13 -2.40 -9.02 5.76
N TYR A 14 -2.29 -8.79 7.07
CA TYR A 14 -2.80 -7.59 7.72
C TYR A 14 -2.20 -6.32 7.10
N TRP A 15 -0.88 -6.25 6.91
CA TRP A 15 -0.21 -5.07 6.36
C TRP A 15 -0.69 -4.68 4.96
N VAL A 16 -0.82 -5.66 4.05
CA VAL A 16 -1.30 -5.40 2.70
C VAL A 16 -2.78 -5.02 2.72
N LEU A 17 -3.59 -5.71 3.55
CA LEU A 17 -5.00 -5.40 3.70
C LEU A 17 -5.22 -3.96 4.21
N GLN A 18 -4.46 -3.55 5.22
CA GLN A 18 -4.50 -2.18 5.75
C GLN A 18 -4.03 -1.16 4.73
N THR A 19 -3.02 -1.48 3.91
CA THR A 19 -2.58 -0.62 2.82
C THR A 19 -3.71 -0.42 1.79
N ILE A 20 -4.41 -1.50 1.40
CA ILE A 20 -5.54 -1.45 0.47
C ILE A 20 -6.71 -0.66 1.08
N ALA A 21 -7.04 -0.90 2.36
CA ALA A 21 -8.08 -0.17 3.08
C ALA A 21 -7.80 1.34 3.11
N MET A 22 -6.55 1.71 3.34
CA MET A 22 -6.11 3.11 3.35
C MET A 22 -6.15 3.74 1.96
N ALA A 23 -5.76 2.99 0.93
CA ALA A 23 -5.87 3.45 -0.45
C ALA A 23 -7.34 3.71 -0.85
N ILE A 24 -8.25 2.78 -0.53
CA ILE A 24 -9.68 2.95 -0.76
C ILE A 24 -10.23 4.15 0.01
N THR A 25 -9.83 4.32 1.27
CA THR A 25 -10.23 5.48 2.09
C THR A 25 -9.80 6.81 1.47
N ALA A 26 -8.58 6.88 0.95
CA ALA A 26 -8.08 8.07 0.26
C ALA A 26 -8.89 8.39 -0.99
N LEU A 27 -9.40 7.38 -1.70
CA LEU A 27 -10.28 7.55 -2.87
C LEU A 27 -11.72 7.96 -2.48
N LEU A 28 -12.22 7.50 -1.33
CA LEU A 28 -13.58 7.79 -0.87
C LEU A 28 -13.75 9.23 -0.34
N ILE A 29 -12.68 9.87 0.11
CA ILE A 29 -12.74 11.19 0.73
C ILE A 29 -12.28 12.24 -0.29
N PRO A 30 -13.20 12.97 -0.95
CA PRO A 30 -12.87 13.88 -2.06
C PRO A 30 -11.99 15.08 -1.66
N LYS A 31 -11.86 15.35 -0.35
CA LYS A 31 -11.00 16.41 0.20
C LYS A 31 -9.57 15.93 0.51
N LEU A 32 -9.25 14.67 0.23
CA LEU A 32 -7.88 14.14 0.16
C LEU A 32 -7.41 14.20 -1.29
N ARG A 33 -6.41 15.05 -1.58
CA ARG A 33 -5.83 15.20 -2.91
C ARG A 33 -4.49 14.51 -2.97
N ILE A 34 -4.28 13.69 -3.99
CA ILE A 34 -2.98 13.08 -4.29
C ILE A 34 -2.16 14.11 -5.06
N THR A 35 -1.08 14.61 -4.47
CA THR A 35 -0.17 15.58 -5.10
C THR A 35 0.98 14.91 -5.85
N SER A 36 1.37 13.71 -5.43
CA SER A 36 2.41 12.91 -6.07
C SER A 36 2.13 11.42 -5.89
N VAL A 37 2.20 10.63 -6.96
CA VAL A 37 1.97 9.17 -6.90
C VAL A 37 3.00 8.48 -6.01
N PHE A 38 4.28 8.84 -6.16
CA PHE A 38 5.36 8.26 -5.36
C PHE A 38 5.27 8.69 -3.88
N GLY A 39 4.97 9.96 -3.63
CA GLY A 39 4.74 10.44 -2.26
C GLY A 39 3.52 9.79 -1.60
N ALA A 40 2.41 9.65 -2.34
CA ALA A 40 1.21 9.00 -1.84
C ALA A 40 1.46 7.54 -1.48
N PHE A 41 2.25 6.81 -2.29
CA PHE A 41 2.65 5.45 -1.95
C PHE A 41 3.43 5.40 -0.62
N ILE A 42 4.44 6.25 -0.45
CA ILE A 42 5.21 6.34 0.81
C ILE A 42 4.29 6.71 1.98
N THR A 43 3.37 7.65 1.78
CA THR A 43 2.42 8.10 2.80
C THR A 43 1.49 6.97 3.24
N VAL A 44 0.91 6.24 2.29
CA VAL A 44 0.02 5.10 2.58
C VAL A 44 0.78 4.00 3.33
N VAL A 45 2.02 3.70 2.94
CA VAL A 45 2.87 2.72 3.64
C VAL A 45 3.21 3.18 5.06
N ALA A 46 3.56 4.45 5.25
CA ALA A 46 3.86 4.99 6.58
C ALA A 46 2.63 5.00 7.50
N ILE A 47 1.45 5.32 6.96
CA ILE A 47 0.18 5.26 7.71
C ILE A 47 -0.17 3.82 8.06
N ALA A 48 -0.04 2.87 7.12
CA ALA A 48 -0.21 1.44 7.40
C ALA A 48 0.77 0.96 8.48
N PHE A 49 1.99 1.52 8.52
CA PHE A 49 2.98 1.22 9.56
C PHE A 49 2.62 1.72 10.94
N MET A 50 2.17 2.96 11.05
CA MET A 50 1.64 3.45 12.31
C MET A 50 0.45 2.62 12.78
N ASN A 51 -0.44 2.23 11.86
CA ASN A 51 -1.64 1.45 12.18
C ASN A 51 -1.34 0.02 12.67
N SER A 52 -0.18 -0.54 12.31
CA SER A 52 0.22 -1.89 12.71
C SER A 52 1.05 -1.92 13.99
N LYS A 53 1.85 -0.88 14.24
CA LYS A 53 2.84 -0.88 15.33
C LYS A 53 2.49 0.03 16.49
N ILE A 54 1.85 1.17 16.24
CA ILE A 54 1.77 2.26 17.22
C ILE A 54 0.34 2.48 17.68
N TRP A 55 -0.63 2.46 16.77
CA TRP A 55 -2.04 2.51 17.13
C TRP A 55 -2.78 1.52 16.25
N ASP A 56 -3.44 0.50 16.81
CA ASP A 56 -4.34 -0.32 16.00
C ASP A 56 -5.70 0.38 15.91
N ALA A 57 -6.06 0.86 14.72
CA ALA A 57 -7.36 1.50 14.49
C ALA A 57 -8.53 0.51 14.72
N ALA A 58 -8.28 -0.80 14.67
CA ALA A 58 -9.26 -1.84 14.96
C ALA A 58 -9.61 -1.93 16.46
N LEU A 59 -8.80 -1.34 17.37
CA LEU A 59 -9.19 -1.14 18.78
C LEU A 59 -10.45 -0.26 18.93
N PHE A 60 -10.81 0.52 17.90
CA PHE A 60 -12.05 1.31 17.88
C PHE A 60 -13.32 0.43 17.95
N PHE A 61 -13.25 -0.82 17.45
CA PHE A 61 -14.38 -1.76 17.44
C PHE A 61 -14.30 -2.85 18.52
N ASN A 62 -13.18 -2.97 19.23
CA ASN A 62 -13.18 -3.68 20.51
C ASN A 62 -13.92 -2.78 21.50
N ILE A 63 -15.24 -2.88 21.56
CA ILE A 63 -16.09 -2.09 22.45
C ILE A 63 -16.01 -2.72 23.85
N PRO A 64 -15.23 -2.19 24.83
CA PRO A 64 -15.64 -2.29 26.21
C PRO A 64 -16.93 -1.46 26.35
N ASN A 65 -17.86 -1.92 27.19
CA ASN A 65 -19.25 -1.46 27.33
C ASN A 65 -19.46 0.02 27.74
N SER A 66 -18.54 0.93 27.43
CA SER A 66 -18.51 2.34 27.83
C SER A 66 -18.44 3.26 26.60
N ILE A 67 -19.57 3.48 25.95
CA ILE A 67 -19.75 4.38 24.79
C ILE A 67 -19.41 5.86 25.09
N SER A 68 -19.07 6.24 26.32
CA SER A 68 -19.11 7.67 26.70
C SER A 68 -17.81 8.47 26.48
N SER A 69 -16.61 7.94 26.79
CA SER A 69 -15.37 8.75 26.77
C SER A 69 -14.20 8.15 25.99
N GLN A 70 -14.01 6.83 26.04
CA GLN A 70 -12.92 6.17 25.33
C GLN A 70 -13.09 6.25 23.82
N ALA A 71 -14.29 5.99 23.30
CA ALA A 71 -14.59 6.10 21.87
C ALA A 71 -14.30 7.52 21.32
N LEU A 72 -14.69 8.57 22.06
CA LEU A 72 -14.46 9.95 21.66
C LEU A 72 -12.97 10.33 21.69
N SER A 73 -12.23 9.88 22.72
CA SER A 73 -10.78 10.10 22.83
C SER A 73 -10.02 9.40 21.69
N LEU A 74 -10.39 8.16 21.37
CA LEU A 74 -9.84 7.39 20.25
C LEU A 74 -10.14 8.05 18.91
N PHE A 75 -11.36 8.53 18.69
CA PHE A 75 -11.74 9.25 17.49
C PHE A 75 -10.93 10.54 17.30
N LEU A 76 -10.84 11.38 18.34
CA LEU A 76 -10.07 12.62 18.30
C LEU A 76 -8.58 12.34 18.09
N THR A 77 -8.01 11.41 18.85
CA THR A 77 -6.58 11.10 18.78
C THR A 77 -6.21 10.54 17.41
N ASN A 78 -6.97 9.59 16.87
CA ASN A 78 -6.71 9.03 15.54
C ASN A 78 -6.86 10.08 14.44
N GLY A 79 -7.86 10.96 14.53
CA GLY A 79 -8.04 12.06 13.57
C GLY A 79 -6.92 13.09 13.62
N ILE A 80 -6.49 13.48 14.82
CA ILE A 80 -5.37 14.41 15.02
C ILE A 80 -4.08 13.80 14.49
N LEU A 81 -3.79 12.54 14.80
CA LEU A 81 -2.61 11.86 14.32
C LEU A 81 -2.61 11.74 12.80
N PHE A 82 -3.73 11.34 12.20
CA PHE A 82 -3.87 11.30 10.75
C PHE A 82 -3.66 12.68 10.11
N TRP A 83 -4.24 13.73 10.70
CA TRP A 83 -4.06 15.10 10.25
C TRP A 83 -2.59 15.53 10.28
N ILE A 84 -1.85 15.18 11.36
CA ILE A 84 -0.42 15.45 11.48
C ILE A 84 0.37 14.66 10.42
N LEU A 85 0.08 13.36 10.25
CA LEU A 85 0.79 12.52 9.30
C LEU A 85 0.66 13.01 7.86
N VAL A 86 -0.55 13.36 7.41
CA VAL A 86 -0.79 13.88 6.05
C VAL A 86 -0.20 15.28 5.86
N LYS A 87 0.12 16.00 6.93
CA LYS A 87 0.86 17.28 6.84
C LYS A 87 2.37 17.11 6.76
N ILE A 88 2.91 16.05 7.38
CA ILE A 88 4.36 15.76 7.41
C ILE A 88 4.78 14.96 6.17
N LEU A 89 3.95 14.00 5.76
CA LEU A 89 4.28 13.07 4.68
C LEU A 89 3.96 13.69 3.31
N PRO A 90 4.88 13.60 2.33
CA PRO A 90 4.67 14.17 1.01
C PRO A 90 3.70 13.32 0.19
N GLY A 91 2.89 13.94 -0.67
CA GLY A 91 2.10 13.24 -1.69
C GLY A 91 0.61 13.11 -1.42
N ILE A 92 0.14 13.40 -0.21
CA ILE A 92 -1.29 13.53 0.11
C ILE A 92 -1.50 14.87 0.81
N GLU A 93 -2.49 15.64 0.35
CA GLU A 93 -2.93 16.86 1.02
C GLU A 93 -4.39 16.72 1.46
N VAL A 94 -4.67 17.02 2.72
CA VAL A 94 -6.05 17.09 3.24
C VAL A 94 -6.50 18.53 3.38
N SER A 95 -7.63 18.85 2.74
CA SER A 95 -8.23 20.19 2.79
C SER A 95 -9.20 20.31 3.98
N GLY A 96 -8.68 20.80 5.10
CA GLY A 96 -9.45 21.06 6.33
C GLY A 96 -9.29 20.00 7.42
N PHE A 97 -9.73 20.34 8.63
CA PHE A 97 -9.62 19.45 9.80
C PHE A 97 -10.68 18.34 9.82
N LEU A 98 -11.93 18.66 9.48
CA LEU A 98 -13.04 17.69 9.47
C LEU A 98 -12.77 16.44 8.62
N PRO A 99 -12.27 16.54 7.37
CA PRO A 99 -11.99 15.35 6.57
C PRO A 99 -10.88 14.47 7.17
N ALA A 100 -9.91 15.08 7.85
CA ALA A 100 -8.86 14.36 8.54
C ALA A 100 -9.36 13.63 9.79
N LEU A 101 -10.39 14.16 10.45
CA LEU A 101 -11.05 13.53 11.58
C LEU A 101 -11.93 12.35 11.15
N VAL A 102 -12.58 12.45 9.99
CA VAL A 102 -13.45 11.39 9.43
C VAL A 102 -12.66 10.27 8.75
N ALA A 103 -11.48 10.58 8.20
CA ALA A 103 -10.67 9.60 7.46
C ALA A 103 -10.34 8.31 8.24
N PRO A 104 -9.91 8.36 9.51
CA PRO A 104 -9.66 7.15 10.29
C PRO A 104 -10.91 6.28 10.49
N VAL A 105 -12.10 6.89 10.57
CA VAL A 105 -13.36 6.13 10.72
C VAL A 105 -13.68 5.38 9.43
N VAL A 106 -13.57 6.06 8.29
CA VAL A 106 -13.76 5.42 6.97
C VAL A 106 -12.71 4.33 6.77
N PHE A 107 -11.45 4.59 7.15
CA PHE A 107 -10.38 3.60 7.13
C PHE A 107 -10.72 2.35 7.93
N THR A 108 -11.19 2.49 9.18
CA THR A 108 -11.57 1.35 10.00
C THR A 108 -12.72 0.57 9.36
N ILE A 109 -13.73 1.24 8.81
CA ILE A 109 -14.85 0.56 8.12
C ILE A 109 -14.34 -0.19 6.88
N CYS A 110 -13.50 0.44 6.04
CA CYS A 110 -12.92 -0.20 4.86
C CYS A 110 -12.07 -1.41 5.25
N SER A 111 -11.25 -1.29 6.30
CA SER A 111 -10.42 -2.38 6.83
C SER A 111 -11.29 -3.58 7.23
N LEU A 112 -12.38 -3.35 7.96
CA LEU A 112 -13.31 -4.41 8.35
C LEU A 112 -13.98 -5.06 7.14
N LEU A 113 -14.45 -4.26 6.18
CA LEU A 113 -15.10 -4.77 4.97
C LEU A 113 -14.15 -5.64 4.13
N ILE A 114 -12.91 -5.21 3.95
CA ILE A 114 -11.92 -5.97 3.17
C ILE A 114 -11.51 -7.22 3.93
N SER A 115 -11.37 -7.15 5.26
CA SER A 115 -11.10 -8.32 6.11
C SER A 115 -12.22 -9.36 6.05
N ALA A 116 -13.47 -8.92 5.97
CA ALA A 116 -14.61 -9.81 5.81
C ALA A 116 -14.68 -10.42 4.40
N LEU A 117 -14.25 -9.69 3.37
CA LEU A 117 -14.38 -10.09 1.97
C LEU A 117 -13.19 -10.90 1.45
N LEU A 118 -12.00 -10.76 2.03
CA LEU A 118 -10.77 -11.49 1.68
C LEU A 118 -10.27 -12.29 2.89
N PRO A 119 -10.85 -13.47 3.19
CA PRO A 119 -10.50 -14.22 4.39
C PRO A 119 -9.06 -14.72 4.38
N HIS A 120 -8.52 -15.13 3.21
CA HIS A 120 -7.18 -15.70 3.09
C HIS A 120 -6.55 -15.34 1.73
N VAL A 121 -5.64 -14.36 1.72
CA VAL A 121 -4.77 -14.13 0.57
C VAL A 121 -3.62 -15.13 0.63
N ASP A 122 -3.52 -16.01 -0.38
CA ASP A 122 -2.38 -16.91 -0.50
C ASP A 122 -1.15 -16.15 -1.05
N TRP A 123 -0.31 -15.68 -0.13
CA TRP A 123 0.93 -14.97 -0.46
C TRP A 123 1.92 -15.83 -1.26
N MET A 124 1.84 -17.16 -1.16
CA MET A 124 2.68 -18.05 -1.95
C MET A 124 2.28 -17.99 -3.43
N ALA A 125 0.98 -18.05 -3.72
CA ALA A 125 0.47 -17.92 -5.09
C ALA A 125 0.81 -16.55 -5.70
N VAL A 126 0.68 -15.47 -4.92
CA VAL A 126 1.04 -14.11 -5.36
C VAL A 126 2.54 -14.02 -5.67
N LEU A 127 3.40 -14.55 -4.80
CA LEU A 127 4.84 -14.54 -4.99
C LEU A 127 5.26 -15.35 -6.22
N GLN A 128 4.66 -16.51 -6.44
CA GLN A 128 4.90 -17.32 -7.64
C GLN A 128 4.49 -16.60 -8.92
N TYR A 129 3.34 -15.92 -8.92
CA TYR A 129 2.90 -15.10 -10.06
C TYR A 129 3.88 -13.96 -10.37
N ILE A 130 4.39 -13.28 -9.33
CA ILE A 130 5.41 -12.24 -9.50
C ILE A 130 6.71 -12.83 -10.07
N ILE A 131 7.18 -13.98 -9.56
CA ILE A 131 8.39 -14.63 -10.07
C ILE A 131 8.22 -15.03 -11.54
N ASP A 132 7.07 -15.59 -11.92
CA ASP A 132 6.77 -15.95 -13.32
C ASP A 132 6.81 -14.72 -14.23
N ILE A 133 6.20 -13.60 -13.82
CA ILE A 133 6.29 -12.34 -14.58
C ILE A 133 7.74 -11.87 -14.70
N LEU A 134 8.51 -11.91 -13.62
CA LEU A 134 9.91 -11.46 -13.65
C LEU A 134 10.78 -12.35 -14.54
N GLN A 135 10.53 -13.66 -14.55
CA GLN A 135 11.22 -14.58 -15.46
C GLN A 135 10.87 -14.29 -16.90
N LYS A 136 9.58 -14.12 -17.22
CA LYS A 136 9.12 -13.71 -18.56
C LYS A 136 9.74 -12.39 -19.00
N LEU A 137 9.83 -11.41 -18.11
CA LEU A 137 10.46 -10.12 -18.41
C LEU A 137 11.97 -10.26 -18.63
N LYS A 138 12.65 -11.09 -17.84
CA LYS A 138 14.07 -11.39 -18.03
C LYS A 138 14.32 -12.07 -19.37
N GLU A 139 13.50 -13.05 -19.73
CA GLU A 139 13.55 -13.75 -21.03
C GLU A 139 13.25 -12.80 -22.19
N TYR A 140 12.26 -11.92 -22.03
CA TYR A 140 11.93 -10.87 -23.00
C TYR A 140 13.11 -9.90 -23.21
N TYR A 141 13.78 -9.48 -22.13
CA TYR A 141 14.95 -8.62 -22.24
C TYR A 141 16.15 -9.34 -22.88
N GLN A 142 16.40 -10.60 -22.53
CA GLN A 142 17.50 -11.38 -23.08
C GLN A 142 17.32 -11.70 -24.57
N SER A 143 16.09 -12.01 -25.00
CA SER A 143 15.78 -12.21 -26.42
C SER A 143 15.96 -10.93 -27.24
N MET A 144 15.59 -9.76 -26.70
CA MET A 144 15.91 -8.48 -27.33
C MET A 144 17.42 -8.26 -27.47
N GLN A 145 18.22 -8.54 -26.44
CA GLN A 145 19.67 -8.41 -26.55
C GLN A 145 20.27 -9.38 -27.57
N ALA A 146 19.75 -10.60 -27.66
CA ALA A 146 20.19 -11.58 -28.65
C ALA A 146 19.86 -11.15 -30.09
N GLU A 147 18.72 -10.51 -30.33
CA GLU A 147 18.34 -9.99 -31.65
C GLU A 147 19.16 -8.75 -32.03
N VAL A 148 19.44 -7.85 -31.08
CA VAL A 148 20.29 -6.67 -31.31
C VAL A 148 21.75 -7.07 -31.60
N GLN A 149 22.24 -8.15 -30.99
CA GLN A 149 23.59 -8.69 -31.21
C GLN A 149 23.74 -9.44 -32.54
N LYS A 150 22.64 -9.66 -33.27
CA LYS A 150 22.65 -10.40 -34.55
C LYS A 150 23.44 -9.60 -35.60
N PRO A 151 24.30 -10.26 -36.38
CA PRO A 151 25.22 -9.58 -37.31
C PRO A 151 24.51 -8.74 -38.38
N GLU A 152 23.29 -9.12 -38.79
CA GLU A 152 22.45 -8.30 -39.67
C GLU A 152 22.14 -6.93 -39.05
N ILE A 153 21.66 -6.89 -37.80
CA ILE A 153 21.30 -5.63 -37.13
C ILE A 153 22.54 -4.81 -36.78
N SER A 154 23.61 -5.46 -36.31
CA SER A 154 24.90 -4.80 -36.06
C SER A 154 25.44 -4.12 -37.32
N SER A 155 25.37 -4.80 -38.48
CA SER A 155 25.85 -4.24 -39.75
C SER A 155 25.00 -3.05 -40.23
N VAL A 156 23.68 -3.09 -40.00
CA VAL A 156 22.77 -1.99 -40.34
C VAL A 156 23.02 -0.78 -39.44
N ILE A 157 23.26 -0.99 -38.14
CA ILE A 157 23.61 0.07 -37.19
C ILE A 157 24.98 0.68 -37.55
N ASP A 158 25.99 -0.15 -37.80
CA ASP A 158 27.33 0.30 -38.19
C ASP A 158 27.31 1.07 -39.51
N THR A 159 26.47 0.67 -40.46
CA THR A 159 26.28 1.37 -41.74
C THR A 159 25.54 2.70 -41.56
N ALA A 160 24.57 2.78 -40.63
CA ALA A 160 23.83 3.99 -40.33
C ALA A 160 24.66 5.03 -39.56
N ILE A 161 25.58 4.59 -38.68
CA ILE A 161 26.49 5.47 -37.93
C ILE A 161 27.62 6.02 -38.83
N ARG A 162 27.97 5.32 -39.92
CA ARG A 162 29.04 5.71 -40.85
C ARG A 162 28.61 6.72 -41.93
N LYS A 163 27.32 7.06 -42.03
CA LYS A 163 26.77 8.09 -42.93
C LYS A 163 26.59 9.43 -42.21
#